data_AF-A0AAW9ECY2-F1
#
_entry.id   AF-A0AAW9ECY2-F1
#
_cell.length_a   1.000
_cell.length_b   1.000
_cell.length_c   1.000
_cell.angle_alpha   90.00
_cell.angle_beta   90.00
_cell.angle_gamma   90.00
#
_symmetry.space_group_name_H-M   'P 1'
#
loop_
_entity.id
_entity.type
_entity.pdbx_description
1 polymer ?
#
loop_
_entity_poly.entity_id
_entity_poly.type
_entity_poly.pdbx_seq_one_letter_code
_entity_poly.pdbx_strand_id
1 'polypeptide(L)' 'PEVLNGVKQRHQWFVERLTAINNQTGLFKEIRGLGLLIGCELAPEFAGKAKLISQEAAKQGVMVLIAGANVVRFAPA' A
#
# COMPACT_ATOMS: atom_id res chain seq x y z
N PRO A 1 14.93 22.42 1.38
CA PRO A 1 14.36 21.16 1.96
C PRO A 1 12.87 20.91 1.64
N GLU A 2 12.33 21.50 0.58
CA GLU A 2 10.91 21.43 0.20
C GLU A 2 10.47 20.03 -0.24
N VAL A 3 11.33 19.34 -0.99
CA VAL A 3 11.10 17.96 -1.47
C VAL A 3 10.85 16.98 -0.32
N LEU A 4 11.65 17.07 0.76
CA LEU A 4 11.50 16.20 1.92
C LEU A 4 10.20 16.46 2.70
N ASN A 5 9.74 17.71 2.74
CA ASN A 5 8.43 18.03 3.33
C ASN A 5 7.29 17.45 2.48
N GLY A 6 7.40 17.52 1.15
CA GLY A 6 6.46 16.88 0.23
C GLY A 6 6.37 15.36 0.41
N VAL A 7 7.51 14.69 0.65
CA VAL A 7 7.55 13.25 0.96
C VAL A 7 6.75 12.93 2.23
N LYS A 8 6.93 13.70 3.31
CA LYS A 8 6.19 13.49 4.56
C LYS A 8 4.69 13.70 4.39
N GLN A 9 4.31 14.77 3.69
CA GLN A 9 2.89 15.07 3.43
C GLN A 9 2.23 13.97 2.60
N ARG A 10 2.85 13.56 1.49
CA ARG A 10 2.33 12.48 0.65
C ARG A 10 2.29 11.14 1.38
N HIS A 11 3.31 10.82 2.18
CA HIS A 11 3.29 9.64 3.04
C HIS A 11 2.05 9.62 3.94
N GLN A 12 1.77 10.73 4.63
CA GLN A 12 0.60 10.85 5.50
C GLN A 12 -0.71 10.59 4.73
N TRP A 13 -0.87 11.20 3.55
CA TRP A 13 -2.05 10.99 2.70
C TRP A 13 -2.23 9.53 2.29
N PHE A 14 -1.16 8.86 1.90
CA PHE A 14 -1.23 7.44 1.53
C PHE A 14 -1.62 6.58 2.74
N VAL A 15 -0.96 6.75 3.89
CA VAL A 15 -1.25 5.95 5.09
C VAL A 15 -2.68 6.17 5.57
N GLU A 16 -3.16 7.41 5.58
CA GLU A 16 -4.53 7.73 5.99
C GLU A 16 -5.57 7.06 5.08
N ARG A 17 -5.39 7.16 3.76
CA ARG A 17 -6.33 6.57 2.80
C ARG A 17 -6.27 5.04 2.78
N LEU A 18 -5.07 4.46 2.88
CA LEU A 18 -4.91 3.01 2.97
C LEU A 18 -5.52 2.46 4.27
N THR A 19 -5.38 3.19 5.39
CA THR A 19 -6.01 2.82 6.66
C THR A 19 -7.53 2.90 6.57
N ALA A 20 -8.08 3.94 5.93
CA ALA A 20 -9.53 4.06 5.72
C ALA A 20 -10.09 2.90 4.88
N ILE A 21 -9.39 2.51 3.80
CA ILE A 21 -9.73 1.32 3.01
C ILE A 21 -9.64 0.05 3.87
N ASN A 22 -8.59 -0.06 4.69
CA ASN A 22 -8.40 -1.23 5.53
C ASN A 22 -9.50 -1.37 6.59
N ASN A 23 -9.96 -0.27 7.16
CA ASN A 23 -11.06 -0.28 8.15
C ASN A 23 -12.37 -0.81 7.55
N GLN A 24 -12.57 -0.68 6.23
CA GLN A 24 -13.76 -1.19 5.54
C GLN A 24 -13.59 -2.62 5.04
N THR A 25 -12.37 -3.01 4.66
CA THR A 25 -12.12 -4.28 3.94
C THR A 25 -11.44 -5.34 4.79
N GLY A 26 -10.72 -4.97 5.85
CA GLY A 26 -9.87 -5.88 6.62
C GLY A 26 -8.73 -6.51 5.80
N LEU A 27 -8.38 -5.94 4.65
CA LEU A 27 -7.47 -6.55 3.68
C LEU A 27 -6.04 -6.70 4.21
N PHE A 28 -5.61 -5.77 5.06
CA PHE A 28 -4.25 -5.64 5.57
C PHE A 28 -4.20 -5.88 7.08
N LYS A 29 -3.21 -6.67 7.49
CA LYS A 29 -2.82 -6.83 8.90
C LYS A 29 -2.00 -5.64 9.38
N GLU A 30 -1.14 -5.09 8.52
CA GLU A 30 -0.24 -4.00 8.87
C GLU A 30 0.07 -3.12 7.65
N ILE A 31 0.12 -1.82 7.87
CA ILE A 31 0.63 -0.83 6.91
C ILE A 31 1.89 -0.22 7.52
N ARG A 32 3.04 -0.40 6.85
CA ARG A 32 4.37 0.01 7.32
C ARG A 32 5.20 0.61 6.20
N GLY A 33 6.38 1.13 6.52
CA GLY A 33 7.31 1.66 5.52
C GLY A 33 7.98 2.95 5.96
N LEU A 34 8.75 3.56 5.05
CA LEU A 34 9.49 4.79 5.31
C LEU A 34 9.41 5.74 4.12
N GLY A 35 8.91 6.96 4.35
CA GLY A 35 8.67 7.92 3.29
C GLY A 35 7.67 7.38 2.25
N LEU A 36 7.99 7.49 0.96
CA LEU A 36 7.11 6.98 -0.09
C LEU A 36 7.26 5.49 -0.38
N LEU A 37 8.12 4.76 0.36
CA LEU A 37 8.20 3.31 0.27
C LEU A 37 7.27 2.68 1.31
N ILE A 38 6.04 2.35 0.91
CA ILE A 38 4.97 1.89 1.79
C ILE A 38 4.64 0.43 1.47
N GLY A 39 4.61 -0.43 2.47
CA GLY A 39 4.24 -1.84 2.38
C GLY A 39 2.97 -2.13 3.18
N CYS A 40 2.03 -2.83 2.56
CA CYS A 40 0.79 -3.28 3.16
C CYS A 40 0.80 -4.81 3.22
N GLU A 41 0.99 -5.37 4.42
CA GLU A 41 0.95 -6.81 4.66
C GLU A 41 -0.50 -7.27 4.71
N LEU A 42 -0.81 -8.29 3.91
CA LEU A 42 -2.13 -8.86 3.82
C LEU A 42 -2.53 -9.55 5.13
N ALA A 43 -3.80 -9.46 5.48
CA ALA A 43 -4.36 -10.26 6.56
C ALA A 43 -4.24 -11.76 6.24
N PRO A 44 -4.19 -12.64 7.25
CA PRO A 44 -4.01 -14.08 7.04
C PRO A 44 -5.01 -14.71 6.07
N GLU A 45 -6.25 -14.21 6.04
CA GLU A 45 -7.33 -14.63 5.13
C GLU A 45 -7.03 -14.36 3.64
N PHE A 46 -6.12 -13.42 3.39
CA PHE A 46 -5.67 -13.01 2.06
C PHE A 46 -4.21 -13.40 1.77
N ALA A 47 -3.61 -14.26 2.58
CA ALA A 47 -2.25 -14.75 2.35
C ALA A 47 -2.09 -15.32 0.92
N GLY A 48 -0.97 -14.98 0.28
CA GLY A 48 -0.59 -15.38 -1.07
C GLY A 48 -1.23 -14.55 -2.18
N LYS A 49 -2.16 -13.64 -1.86
CA LYS A 49 -2.98 -12.93 -2.86
C LYS A 49 -2.42 -11.57 -3.28
N ALA A 50 -1.17 -11.22 -2.93
CA ALA A 50 -0.62 -9.91 -3.30
C ALA A 50 -0.58 -9.69 -4.82
N LYS A 51 -0.30 -10.76 -5.59
CA LYS A 51 -0.35 -10.72 -7.06
C LYS A 51 -1.75 -10.46 -7.60
N LEU A 52 -2.76 -11.12 -7.03
CA LEU A 52 -4.16 -10.93 -7.42
C LEU A 52 -4.59 -9.47 -7.17
N ILE A 53 -4.28 -8.93 -5.99
CA ILE A 53 -4.61 -7.54 -5.64
C ILE A 53 -3.91 -6.55 -6.58
N SER A 54 -2.64 -6.79 -6.90
CA SER A 54 -1.91 -5.98 -7.88
C SER A 54 -2.56 -6.00 -9.27
N GLN A 55 -3.04 -7.17 -9.71
CA GLN A 55 -3.76 -7.31 -10.97
C GLN A 55 -5.12 -6.60 -10.96
N GLU A 56 -5.88 -6.70 -9.87
CA GLU A 56 -7.16 -5.98 -9.74
C GLU A 56 -6.95 -4.47 -9.67
N ALA A 57 -5.93 -3.98 -8.95
CA ALA A 57 -5.55 -2.57 -8.95
C ALA A 57 -5.21 -2.08 -10.36
N ALA A 58 -4.47 -2.88 -11.14
CA ALA A 58 -4.10 -2.53 -12.51
C ALA A 58 -5.33 -2.40 -13.43
N LYS A 59 -6.36 -3.24 -13.25
CA LYS A 59 -7.63 -3.11 -13.99
C LYS A 59 -8.36 -1.80 -13.68
N GLN A 60 -8.15 -1.26 -12.47
CA GLN A 60 -8.68 0.05 -12.05
C GLN A 60 -7.74 1.22 -12.42
N GLY A 61 -6.68 0.97 -13.20
CA GLY A 61 -5.73 1.99 -13.63
C GLY A 61 -4.68 2.37 -12.57
N VAL A 62 -4.55 1.59 -11.50
CA VAL A 62 -3.59 1.83 -10.42
C VAL A 62 -2.47 0.80 -10.47
N MET A 63 -1.23 1.25 -10.67
CA MET A 63 -0.06 0.39 -10.66
C MET A 63 0.52 0.29 -9.25
N VAL A 64 0.62 -0.93 -8.74
CA VAL A 64 1.21 -1.24 -7.42
C VAL A 64 2.25 -2.35 -7.56
N LEU A 65 3.25 -2.33 -6.67
CA LEU A 65 4.31 -3.33 -6.62
C LEU A 65 3.94 -4.46 -5.65
N ILE A 66 4.71 -5.55 -5.69
CA ILE A 66 4.59 -6.69 -4.78
C ILE A 66 5.94 -6.88 -4.08
N ALA A 67 5.93 -7.16 -2.78
CA ALA A 67 7.13 -7.43 -1.98
C ALA A 67 7.01 -8.80 -1.28
N GLY A 68 7.04 -9.86 -2.08
CA GLY A 68 6.69 -11.22 -1.63
C GLY A 68 5.19 -11.49 -1.72
N ALA A 69 4.77 -12.74 -1.54
CA ALA A 69 3.41 -13.19 -1.84
C ALA A 69 2.31 -12.55 -0.97
N ASN A 70 2.70 -11.92 0.15
CA ASN A 70 1.80 -11.38 1.18
C ASN A 70 1.86 -9.85 1.34
N VAL A 71 2.62 -9.14 0.51
CA VAL A 71 2.82 -7.69 0.71
C VAL A 71 2.60 -6.95 -0.59
N VAL A 72 1.65 -6.00 -0.58
CA VAL A 72 1.46 -5.00 -1.64
C VAL A 72 2.32 -3.79 -1.30
N ARG A 73 3.03 -3.23 -2.28
CA ARG A 73 3.97 -2.13 -2.07
C ARG A 73 3.65 -0.94 -2.96
N PHE A 74 3.72 0.25 -2.38
CA PHE A 74 3.59 1.54 -3.05
C PHE A 74 4.95 2.25 -3.02
N ALA A 75 5.35 2.79 -4.16
CA ALA A 75 6.57 3.59 -4.32
C ALA A 75 6.35 4.68 -5.38
N PRO A 76 5.44 5.66 -5.12
CA PRO A 76 5.21 6.77 -6.03
C PRO A 76 6.42 7.72 -6.07
N ALA A 77 6.63 8.35 -7.23
CA ALA A 77 7.65 9.37 -7.46
C ALA A 77 7.25 10.73 -6.86
#